data_AF-A0A212PEH0-F1
#
_entry.id   AF-A0A212PEH0-F1
#
_cell.length_a   1.000
_cell.length_b   1.000
_cell.length_c   1.000
_cell.angle_alpha   90.00
_cell.angle_beta   90.00
_cell.angle_gamma   90.00
#
_symmetry.space_group_name_H-M   'P 1'
#
loop_
_entity.id
_entity.type
_entity.pdbx_description
1 polymer ?
#
loop_
_entity_poly.entity_id
_entity_poly.type
_entity_poly.pdbx_seq_one_letter_code
_entity_poly.pdbx_strand_id
1 'polypeptide(L)'
;MKGYEITRELRERRTGNDQFIKWWRKENDFLDYDLIDRFTTNFRDSEEIYGFDLLDTEEMWNEVKKICGNRVTRITRDGSDYLSWQPPRPGKQRQECLFTPQSLINIFDAETKGNPVDS
;
A
#
# COMPACT_ATOMS: atom_id res chain seq x y z
N MET A 1 0.33 1.05 -20.67
CA MET A 1 1.80 1.08 -20.59
C MET A 1 2.31 -0.34 -20.40
N LYS A 2 3.40 -0.70 -21.08
CA LYS A 2 4.07 -2.00 -20.92
C LYS A 2 5.07 -1.97 -19.75
N GLY A 3 5.46 -3.14 -19.22
CA GLY A 3 6.37 -3.25 -18.06
C GLY A 3 7.63 -2.41 -18.07
N TYR A 4 8.33 -2.37 -19.21
CA TYR A 4 9.54 -1.57 -19.35
C TYR A 4 9.28 -0.05 -19.29
N GLU A 5 8.12 0.41 -19.75
CA GLU A 5 7.75 1.84 -19.74
C GLU A 5 7.49 2.29 -18.31
N ILE A 6 6.79 1.45 -17.54
CA ILE A 6 6.46 1.69 -16.14
C ILE A 6 7.73 1.77 -15.32
N THR A 7 8.64 0.81 -15.48
CA THR A 7 9.89 0.79 -14.72
C THR A 7 10.75 2.02 -15.01
N ARG A 8 10.74 2.51 -16.26
CA ARG A 8 11.42 3.76 -16.62
C ARG A 8 10.75 4.96 -15.95
N GLU A 9 9.43 5.11 -16.07
CA GLU A 9 8.72 6.23 -15.45
C GLU A 9 8.81 6.22 -13.93
N LEU A 10 8.77 5.04 -13.30
CA LEU A 10 8.99 4.88 -11.86
C LEU A 10 10.35 5.43 -11.45
N ARG A 11 11.42 5.13 -12.21
CA ARG A 11 12.76 5.65 -11.92
C ARG A 11 12.87 7.16 -12.11
N GLU A 12 12.16 7.71 -13.09
CA GLU A 12 12.20 9.15 -13.41
C GLU A 12 11.36 9.99 -12.43
N ARG A 13 10.22 9.46 -11.98
CA ARG A 13 9.27 10.17 -11.09
C ARG A 13 9.56 9.97 -9.61
N ARG A 14 10.19 8.85 -9.22
CA ARG A 14 10.43 8.50 -7.81
C ARG A 14 11.33 9.53 -7.12
N THR A 15 10.84 10.03 -6.00
CA THR A 15 11.60 10.80 -5.03
C THR A 15 12.11 9.90 -3.91
N GLY A 16 13.02 10.41 -3.06
CA GLY A 16 13.50 9.65 -1.90
C GLY A 16 12.41 9.29 -0.88
N ASN A 17 11.27 9.97 -0.91
CA ASN A 17 10.18 9.77 0.04
C ASN A 17 9.14 8.75 -0.44
N ASP A 18 9.12 8.43 -1.74
CA ASP A 18 8.14 7.51 -2.30
C ASP A 18 8.52 6.07 -1.95
N GLN A 19 7.59 5.37 -1.32
CA GLN A 19 7.78 3.98 -0.86
C GLN A 19 6.76 3.03 -1.50
N PHE A 20 5.65 3.55 -1.99
CA PHE A 20 4.55 2.76 -2.52
C PHE A 20 4.18 3.17 -3.94
N ILE A 21 3.58 2.22 -4.65
CA ILE A 21 2.92 2.42 -5.93
C ILE A 21 1.45 2.03 -5.79
N LYS A 22 0.58 2.94 -6.21
CA LYS A 22 -0.83 2.68 -6.49
C LYS A 22 -0.97 2.56 -7.99
N TRP A 23 -1.50 1.46 -8.53
CA TRP A 23 -1.62 1.25 -9.96
C TRP A 23 -2.97 0.63 -10.34
N TRP A 24 -3.38 0.78 -11.60
CA TRP A 24 -4.66 0.28 -12.09
C TRP A 24 -4.58 -0.18 -13.54
N ARG A 25 -5.49 -1.09 -13.91
CA ARG A 25 -5.63 -1.63 -15.27
C ARG A 25 -6.83 -1.00 -15.96
N LYS A 26 -6.83 -0.99 -17.30
CA LYS A 26 -7.85 -0.30 -18.10
C LYS A 26 -9.27 -0.86 -17.90
N GLU A 27 -9.37 -2.16 -17.63
CA GLU A 27 -10.64 -2.89 -17.53
C GLU A 27 -11.08 -3.14 -16.08
N ASN A 28 -10.26 -2.78 -15.09
CA ASN A 28 -10.55 -3.04 -13.69
C ASN A 28 -10.86 -1.73 -12.95
N ASP A 29 -11.99 -1.70 -12.27
CA ASP A 29 -12.33 -0.68 -11.26
C ASP A 29 -11.55 -0.88 -9.94
N PHE A 30 -10.58 -1.79 -9.94
CA PHE A 30 -9.75 -2.11 -8.78
C PHE A 30 -8.43 -1.36 -8.88
N LEU A 31 -8.07 -0.76 -7.77
CA LEU A 31 -6.75 -0.19 -7.54
C LEU A 31 -5.87 -1.29 -6.95
N ASP A 32 -4.58 -1.31 -7.22
CA ASP A 32 -3.64 -2.20 -6.57
C ASP A 32 -2.57 -1.37 -5.90
N TYR A 33 -2.15 -1.78 -4.70
CA TYR A 33 -1.16 -1.08 -3.91
C TYR A 33 0.00 -2.02 -3.61
N ASP A 34 1.22 -1.52 -3.74
CA ASP A 34 2.41 -2.29 -3.45
C ASP A 34 3.57 -1.39 -2.97
N LEU A 35 4.55 -1.97 -2.29
CA LEU A 35 5.87 -1.36 -2.14
C LEU A 35 6.55 -1.29 -3.50
N ILE A 36 7.19 -0.16 -3.80
CA ILE A 36 7.88 0.05 -5.09
C ILE A 36 8.91 -1.05 -5.34
N ASP A 37 9.67 -1.43 -4.32
CA ASP A 37 10.74 -2.42 -4.47
C ASP A 37 10.17 -3.85 -4.66
N ARG A 38 9.05 -4.18 -4.00
CA ARG A 38 8.32 -5.45 -4.20
C ARG A 38 7.70 -5.49 -5.60
N PHE A 39 7.07 -4.40 -6.02
CA PHE A 39 6.49 -4.25 -7.34
C PHE A 39 7.54 -4.43 -8.45
N THR A 40 8.62 -3.65 -8.42
CA THR A 40 9.66 -3.70 -9.45
C THR A 40 10.37 -5.05 -9.56
N THR A 41 10.43 -5.81 -8.45
CA THR A 41 11.00 -7.16 -8.45
C THR A 41 10.06 -8.20 -9.07
N ASN A 42 8.74 -8.05 -8.83
CA ASN A 42 7.75 -9.06 -9.20
C ASN A 42 7.00 -8.76 -10.50
N PHE A 43 7.00 -7.51 -10.95
CA PHE A 43 6.24 -7.06 -12.11
C PHE A 43 6.76 -7.74 -13.38
N ARG A 44 5.86 -8.39 -14.11
CA ARG A 44 6.22 -9.09 -15.34
C ARG A 44 6.10 -8.13 -16.52
N ASP A 45 7.04 -8.21 -17.46
CA ASP A 45 7.03 -7.39 -18.68
C ASP A 45 5.74 -7.52 -19.51
N SER A 46 5.02 -8.62 -19.35
CA SER A 46 3.75 -8.92 -20.02
C SER A 46 2.52 -8.27 -19.38
N GLU A 47 2.64 -7.69 -18.17
CA GLU A 47 1.52 -7.03 -17.52
C GLU A 47 1.31 -5.62 -18.06
N GLU A 48 0.07 -5.29 -18.41
CA GLU A 48 -0.33 -3.94 -18.81
C GLU A 48 -0.93 -3.20 -17.62
N ILE A 49 -0.38 -2.01 -17.33
CA ILE A 49 -1.06 -1.05 -16.45
C ILE A 49 -1.54 0.13 -17.28
N TYR A 50 -2.67 0.70 -16.89
CA TYR A 50 -3.22 1.90 -17.50
C TYR A 50 -2.62 3.17 -16.89
N GLY A 51 -2.42 3.18 -15.58
CA GLY A 51 -1.80 4.29 -14.87
C GLY A 51 -1.29 3.89 -13.48
N PHE A 52 -0.51 4.80 -12.88
CA PHE A 52 -0.03 4.66 -11.52
C PHE A 52 0.23 6.03 -10.86
N ASP A 53 0.14 6.02 -9.54
CA ASP A 53 0.56 7.06 -8.63
C ASP A 53 1.60 6.52 -7.65
N LEU A 54 2.50 7.39 -7.21
CA LEU A 54 3.47 7.09 -6.16
C LEU A 54 2.98 7.69 -4.86
N LEU A 55 3.17 6.96 -3.76
CA LEU A 55 2.75 7.42 -2.45
C LEU A 55 3.92 7.38 -1.47
N ASP A 56 3.96 8.38 -0.61
CA ASP A 56 4.79 8.37 0.59
C ASP A 56 4.13 7.57 1.73
N THR A 57 4.79 7.55 2.88
CA THR A 57 4.32 6.80 4.06
C THR A 57 3.06 7.38 4.70
N GLU A 58 2.88 8.70 4.68
CA GLU A 58 1.70 9.36 5.25
C GLU A 58 0.49 9.23 4.33
N GLU A 59 0.69 9.31 3.02
CA GLU A 59 -0.34 9.06 2.01
C GLU A 59 -0.86 7.62 2.11
N MET A 60 0.03 6.63 2.19
CA MET A 60 -0.38 5.23 2.40
C MET A 60 -1.10 5.04 3.74
N TRP A 61 -0.67 5.73 4.80
CA TRP A 61 -1.38 5.72 6.08
C TRP A 61 -2.81 6.25 5.96
N ASN A 62 -3.04 7.27 5.14
CA ASN A 62 -4.39 7.77 4.87
C ASN A 62 -5.26 6.71 4.19
N GLU A 63 -4.73 5.94 3.23
CA GLU A 63 -5.46 4.84 2.60
C GLU A 63 -5.81 3.73 3.59
N VAL A 64 -4.86 3.33 4.44
CA VAL A 64 -5.11 2.35 5.52
C VAL A 64 -6.21 2.84 6.46
N LYS A 65 -6.19 4.11 6.88
CA LYS A 65 -7.26 4.69 7.73
C LYS A 65 -8.63 4.67 7.06
N LYS A 66 -8.72 4.96 5.75
CA LYS A 66 -10.00 4.94 5.03
C LYS A 66 -10.64 3.54 5.08
N ILE A 67 -9.84 2.49 4.91
CA ILE A 67 -10.32 1.10 4.88
C ILE A 67 -10.60 0.55 6.28
N CYS A 68 -9.68 0.76 7.22
CA CYS A 68 -9.80 0.21 8.57
C CYS A 68 -10.76 1.01 9.46
N GLY A 69 -10.94 2.31 9.19
CA GLY A 69 -11.62 3.24 10.09
C GLY A 69 -11.05 3.18 11.51
N ASN A 70 -11.94 3.06 12.51
CA ASN A 70 -11.56 3.03 13.93
C ASN A 70 -10.84 1.75 14.37
N ARG A 71 -10.66 0.76 13.49
CA ARG A 71 -9.91 -0.46 13.81
C ARG A 71 -8.40 -0.25 13.81
N VAL A 72 -7.92 0.87 13.31
CA VAL A 72 -6.48 1.19 13.28
C VAL A 72 -6.22 2.55 13.90
N THR A 73 -5.17 2.64 14.71
CA THR A 73 -4.70 3.91 15.29
C THR A 73 -3.18 3.96 15.26
N ARG A 74 -2.62 5.16 15.08
CA ARG A 74 -1.19 5.43 15.26
C ARG A 74 -0.95 5.91 16.69
N ILE A 75 0.03 5.34 17.37
CA ILE A 75 0.38 5.62 18.76
C ILE A 75 1.88 5.87 18.81
N THR A 76 2.30 6.95 19.47
CA THR A 76 3.72 7.22 19.73
C THR A 76 4.10 6.71 21.12
N ARG A 77 5.13 5.87 21.20
CA ARG A 77 5.68 5.33 22.46
C ARG A 77 7.20 5.36 22.39
N ASP A 78 7.84 5.91 23.43
CA ASP A 78 9.30 5.98 23.56
C ASP A 78 10.01 6.59 22.32
N GLY A 79 9.40 7.61 21.72
CA GLY A 79 9.92 8.29 20.52
C GLY A 79 9.78 7.52 19.21
N SER A 80 9.09 6.36 19.23
CA SER A 80 8.78 5.58 18.04
C SER A 80 7.28 5.53 17.79
N ASP A 81 6.89 5.52 16.52
CA ASP A 81 5.49 5.37 16.14
C ASP A 81 5.13 3.91 15.90
N TYR A 82 3.97 3.53 16.41
CA TYR A 82 3.37 2.21 16.32
C TYR A 82 1.97 2.30 15.73
N LEU A 83 1.56 1.24 15.05
CA LEU A 83 0.20 1.01 14.61
C LEU A 83 -0.45 -0.01 15.53
N SER A 84 -1.56 0.37 16.13
CA SER A 84 -2.44 -0.53 16.87
C SER A 84 -3.63 -0.88 15.97
N TRP A 85 -3.71 -2.13 15.54
CA TRP A 85 -4.67 -2.58 14.55
C TRP A 85 -5.48 -3.78 15.04
N GLN A 86 -6.79 -3.73 14.83
CA GLN A 86 -7.71 -4.83 15.09
C GLN A 86 -8.11 -5.48 13.76
N PRO A 87 -7.63 -6.71 13.45
CA PRO A 87 -8.00 -7.39 12.22
C PRO A 87 -9.52 -7.60 12.11
N PRO A 88 -10.09 -7.59 10.89
CA PRO A 88 -11.53 -7.72 10.66
C PRO A 88 -12.08 -9.14 10.88
N ARG A 89 -11.25 -10.06 11.41
CA ARG A 89 -11.62 -11.46 11.62
C ARG A 89 -12.09 -11.69 13.07
N PRO A 90 -13.26 -12.32 13.28
CA PRO A 90 -13.74 -12.65 14.62
C PRO A 90 -12.71 -13.44 15.42
N GLY A 91 -12.51 -13.06 16.69
CA GLY A 91 -11.59 -13.75 17.61
C GLY A 91 -10.11 -13.44 17.45
N LYS A 92 -9.69 -12.65 16.45
CA LYS A 92 -8.33 -12.11 16.39
C LYS A 92 -8.19 -10.98 17.41
N GLN A 93 -7.10 -10.98 18.17
CA GLN A 93 -6.77 -9.89 19.08
C GLN A 93 -6.15 -8.70 18.31
N ARG A 94 -6.22 -7.53 18.95
CA ARG A 94 -5.51 -6.33 18.52
C ARG A 94 -4.00 -6.59 18.49
N GLN A 95 -3.35 -6.10 17.45
CA GLN A 95 -1.92 -6.26 17.20
C GLN A 95 -1.24 -4.90 17.18
N GLU A 96 -0.03 -4.84 17.71
CA GLU A 96 0.83 -3.67 17.62
C GLU A 96 2.00 -3.98 16.68
N CYS A 97 2.31 -3.07 15.77
CA CYS A 97 3.47 -3.15 14.89
C CYS A 97 4.09 -1.75 14.73
N LEU A 98 5.35 -1.68 14.29
CA LEU A 98 6.01 -0.40 14.05
C LEU A 98 5.35 0.32 12.87
N PHE A 99 5.29 1.66 12.93
CA PHE A 99 4.85 2.48 11.80
C PHE A 99 5.95 2.50 10.73
N THR A 100 5.87 1.53 9.82
CA THR A 100 6.82 1.34 8.72
C THR A 100 6.06 1.09 7.42
N PRO A 101 6.69 1.31 6.25
CA PRO A 101 6.05 1.02 4.98
C PRO A 101 5.56 -0.43 4.88
N GLN A 102 6.36 -1.37 5.37
CA GLN A 102 6.01 -2.79 5.38
C GLN A 102 4.80 -3.10 6.26
N SER A 103 4.67 -2.48 7.43
CA SER A 103 3.50 -2.67 8.29
C SER A 103 2.23 -2.14 7.64
N LEU A 104 2.31 -0.98 6.99
CA LEU A 104 1.16 -0.37 6.31
C LEU A 104 0.64 -1.25 5.18
N ILE A 105 1.53 -1.75 4.29
CA ILE A 105 1.09 -2.62 3.20
C ILE A 105 0.53 -3.95 3.72
N ASN A 106 1.10 -4.51 4.78
CA ASN A 106 0.61 -5.76 5.36
C ASN A 106 -0.81 -5.62 5.94
N ILE A 107 -1.09 -4.50 6.61
CA ILE A 107 -2.44 -4.21 7.13
C ILE A 107 -3.41 -4.02 5.95
N PHE A 108 -3.01 -3.24 4.95
CA PHE A 108 -3.80 -2.98 3.76
C PHE A 108 -4.16 -4.28 3.01
N ASP A 109 -3.17 -5.13 2.72
CA ASP A 109 -3.34 -6.43 2.08
C ASP A 109 -4.27 -7.34 2.91
N ALA A 110 -4.15 -7.31 4.24
CA ALA A 110 -4.98 -8.13 5.12
C ALA A 110 -6.47 -7.71 5.16
N GLU A 111 -6.73 -6.40 5.06
CA GLU A 111 -8.09 -5.82 5.07
C GLU A 111 -8.80 -6.00 3.73
N THR A 112 -8.05 -5.84 2.64
CA THR A 112 -8.55 -5.92 1.26
C THR A 112 -8.54 -7.35 0.74
N LYS A 113 -7.93 -8.28 1.48
CA LYS A 113 -7.57 -9.64 0.99
C LYS A 113 -6.72 -9.59 -0.29
N GLY A 114 -6.01 -8.48 -0.52
CA GLY A 114 -5.30 -8.21 -1.76
C GLY A 114 -6.17 -7.75 -2.93
N ASN A 115 -7.41 -7.28 -2.70
CA ASN A 115 -8.31 -6.73 -3.72
C ASN A 115 -9.06 -5.49 -3.19
N PRO A 116 -8.49 -4.27 -3.20
CA PRO A 116 -9.22 -3.08 -2.77
C PRO A 116 -10.19 -2.61 -3.86
N VAL A 117 -11.44 -2.36 -3.49
CA VAL A 117 -12.48 -1.78 -4.35
C VAL A 117 -12.52 -0.27 -4.10
N ASP A 118 -12.49 0.55 -5.16
CA ASP A 118 -12.69 2.00 -5.01
C ASP A 118 -14.13 2.26 -4.56
N SER A 119 -14.32 3.09 -3.53
CA SER A 119 -15.65 3.43 -2.96
C SER A 119 -16.07 4.85 -3.34
#